data_AF-A0AAJ5Z239-F1
#
_entry.id   AF-A0AAJ5Z239-F1
#
_cell.length_a   1.000
_cell.length_b   1.000
_cell.length_c   1.000
_cell.angle_alpha   90.00
_cell.angle_beta   90.00
_cell.angle_gamma   90.00
#
_symmetry.space_group_name_H-M   'P 1'
#
loop_
_entity.id
_entity.type
_entity.pdbx_description
1 polymer ?
#
loop_
_entity_poly.entity_id
_entity_poly.type
_entity_poly.pdbx_seq_one_letter_code
_entity_poly.pdbx_strand_id
1 'polypeptide(L)'
;MVRYAFDDTKVPETTAKSRGAYLRVHFKNTRETAAAVTGMPLQKAYEYFDNVLEHKQAIPFRRFNGGVGRTPQVNHLGTTQGRWPVKSVKFLRDLLKNAESNAEAKDMDAQTLIIRNIVVQQAPTTYRRTYRAHGRINPYRSNPCHIEILLASPSEQVQKTKSVVPVRLNKRQLAKKRVAASRAIAPAKTHHFLSMVHEPSPLQGTLRLFQTEPISLPYFETNAQHPNKLIFIPGLTDTMGVVPYLPSLASVLNDLEYSLIQFVKCSDLGGFGTSSLEGDAQEIAQLAEHLLTRSDSPCTGKLVLMGHSTGCQDVVTFLSKERLNLKTGQQILVHGGICQAPVSDSEYFDSHHGRQDSARELLSKSQEYVKKGLPGLL
;
A
#
# COMPACT_ATOMS: atom_id res chain seq x y z
N MET A 1 2.68 -22.16 9.85
CA MET A 1 2.39 -21.26 10.99
C MET A 1 1.42 -20.19 10.54
N VAL A 2 0.34 -19.96 11.27
CA VAL A 2 -0.69 -18.98 10.88
C VAL A 2 -0.20 -17.56 11.22
N ARG A 3 -0.24 -16.63 10.26
CA ARG A 3 0.25 -15.26 10.42
C ARG A 3 -0.75 -14.37 11.16
N TYR A 4 -0.24 -13.51 12.04
CA TYR A 4 -0.98 -12.44 12.71
C TYR A 4 -0.74 -11.11 11.99
N ALA A 5 -1.70 -10.19 12.05
CA ALA A 5 -1.57 -8.87 11.42
C ALA A 5 -0.50 -7.99 12.09
N PHE A 6 -0.29 -8.18 13.40
CA PHE A 6 0.74 -7.47 14.15
C PHE A 6 1.91 -8.39 14.46
N ASP A 7 3.10 -7.91 14.13
CA ASP A 7 4.36 -8.57 14.39
C ASP A 7 4.89 -8.17 15.78
N ASP A 8 4.82 -9.12 16.70
CA ASP A 8 5.25 -8.98 18.08
C ASP A 8 6.74 -9.23 18.29
N THR A 9 7.44 -9.78 17.29
CA THR A 9 8.90 -10.05 17.39
C THR A 9 9.72 -8.77 17.59
N LYS A 10 9.15 -7.62 17.22
CA LYS A 10 9.75 -6.29 17.35
C LYS A 10 9.46 -5.62 18.69
N VAL A 11 8.63 -6.23 19.54
CA VAL A 11 8.23 -5.66 20.84
C VAL A 11 9.10 -6.29 21.93
N PRO A 12 9.65 -5.51 22.86
CA PRO A 12 10.48 -6.03 23.95
C PRO A 12 9.67 -6.74 25.04
N GLU A 13 8.36 -6.48 25.11
CA GLU A 13 7.43 -7.06 26.07
C GLU A 13 7.14 -8.53 25.72
N THR A 14 7.00 -9.39 26.73
CA THR A 14 6.50 -10.75 26.54
C THR A 14 5.03 -10.68 26.12
N THR A 15 4.62 -11.50 25.15
CA THR A 15 3.26 -11.45 24.62
C THR A 15 2.59 -12.83 24.58
N ALA A 16 1.27 -12.83 24.69
CA ALA A 16 0.41 -13.99 24.50
C ALA A 16 -0.64 -13.71 23.42
N LYS A 17 -0.98 -14.71 22.63
CA LYS A 17 -1.84 -14.55 21.45
C LYS A 17 -3.02 -15.51 21.49
N SER A 18 -4.12 -15.08 20.89
CA SER A 18 -5.30 -15.91 20.64
C SER A 18 -5.91 -15.52 19.30
N ARG A 19 -6.53 -16.49 18.61
CA ARG A 19 -7.16 -16.27 17.31
C ARG A 19 -8.40 -17.12 17.16
N GLY A 20 -9.45 -16.53 16.59
CA GLY A 20 -10.61 -17.26 16.09
C GLY A 20 -10.82 -16.98 14.61
N ALA A 21 -10.97 -18.04 13.80
CA ALA A 21 -11.20 -17.91 12.37
C ALA A 21 -12.63 -18.32 12.00
N TYR A 22 -13.20 -17.69 10.97
CA TYR A 22 -14.54 -17.99 10.44
C TYR A 22 -15.64 -17.92 11.52
N LEU A 23 -15.48 -17.03 12.49
CA LEU A 23 -16.43 -16.89 13.58
C LEU A 23 -17.74 -16.34 13.04
N ARG A 24 -18.85 -17.04 13.32
CA ARG A 24 -20.19 -16.67 12.84
C ARG A 24 -20.80 -15.57 13.69
N VAL A 25 -20.18 -14.39 13.68
CA VAL A 25 -20.61 -13.18 14.37
C VAL A 25 -20.53 -11.99 13.41
N HIS A 26 -21.35 -10.96 13.66
CA HIS A 26 -21.49 -9.84 12.73
C HIS A 26 -20.26 -8.93 12.77
N PHE A 27 -19.45 -8.94 11.71
CA PHE A 27 -18.20 -8.19 11.59
C PHE A 27 -18.27 -6.75 12.14
N LYS A 28 -19.26 -5.95 11.71
CA LYS A 28 -19.34 -4.54 12.12
C LYS A 28 -19.54 -4.37 13.62
N ASN A 29 -20.33 -5.25 14.25
CA ASN A 29 -20.59 -5.16 15.68
C ASN A 29 -19.33 -5.55 16.45
N THR A 30 -18.69 -6.64 16.02
CA THR A 30 -17.46 -7.15 16.63
C THR A 30 -16.32 -6.15 16.51
N ARG A 31 -16.21 -5.42 15.39
CA ARG A 31 -15.23 -4.34 15.23
C ARG A 31 -15.44 -3.21 16.23
N GLU A 32 -16.68 -2.74 16.43
CA GLU A 32 -16.95 -1.68 17.41
C GLU A 32 -16.68 -2.18 18.85
N THR A 33 -17.06 -3.43 19.17
CA THR A 33 -16.77 -4.03 20.47
C THR A 33 -15.27 -4.19 20.73
N ALA A 34 -14.51 -4.68 19.75
CA ALA A 34 -13.06 -4.80 19.84
C ALA A 34 -12.38 -3.43 20.03
N ALA A 35 -12.81 -2.42 19.27
CA ALA A 35 -12.29 -1.07 19.38
C ALA A 35 -12.58 -0.44 20.76
N ALA A 36 -13.67 -0.84 21.43
CA ALA A 36 -14.01 -0.34 22.76
C ALA A 36 -13.06 -0.84 23.86
N VAL A 37 -12.50 -2.05 23.71
CA VAL A 37 -11.61 -2.67 24.71
C VAL A 37 -10.12 -2.59 24.35
N THR A 38 -9.79 -2.00 23.20
CA THR A 38 -8.39 -1.87 22.76
C THR A 38 -7.61 -1.01 23.76
N GLY A 39 -6.49 -1.53 24.28
CA GLY A 39 -5.64 -0.83 25.25
C GLY A 39 -6.11 -0.88 26.70
N MET A 40 -7.20 -1.59 27.02
CA MET A 40 -7.64 -1.76 28.41
C MET A 40 -6.83 -2.83 29.14
N PRO A 41 -6.67 -2.72 30.47
CA PRO A 41 -6.29 -3.84 31.31
C PRO A 41 -7.27 -5.00 31.14
N LEU A 42 -6.77 -6.23 31.15
CA LEU A 42 -7.57 -7.43 30.89
C LEU A 42 -8.77 -7.56 31.85
N GLN A 43 -8.53 -7.37 33.15
CA GLN A 43 -9.58 -7.46 34.18
C GLN A 43 -10.70 -6.43 33.97
N LYS A 44 -10.34 -5.19 33.60
CA LYS A 44 -11.30 -4.15 33.28
C LYS A 44 -12.12 -4.48 32.03
N ALA A 45 -11.53 -5.16 31.06
CA ALA A 45 -12.25 -5.59 29.86
C ALA A 45 -13.30 -6.67 30.18
N TYR A 46 -13.01 -7.61 31.09
CA TYR A 46 -14.00 -8.58 31.57
C TYR A 46 -15.17 -7.90 32.28
N GLU A 47 -14.89 -7.02 33.23
CA GLU A 47 -15.92 -6.25 33.95
C GLU A 47 -16.79 -5.43 32.98
N TYR A 48 -16.15 -4.75 32.02
CA TYR A 48 -16.85 -3.99 30.99
C TYR A 48 -17.76 -4.90 30.16
N PHE A 49 -17.29 -6.07 29.72
CA PHE A 49 -18.10 -7.01 28.96
C PHE A 49 -19.27 -7.58 29.75
N ASP A 50 -19.08 -7.91 31.03
CA ASP A 50 -20.17 -8.40 31.89
C ASP A 50 -21.22 -7.28 32.10
N ASN A 51 -20.79 -6.04 32.30
CA ASN A 51 -21.69 -4.87 32.34
C ASN A 51 -22.43 -4.62 31.02
N VAL A 52 -21.83 -4.91 29.86
CA VAL A 52 -22.51 -4.82 28.57
C VAL A 52 -23.56 -5.92 28.40
N LEU A 53 -23.28 -7.15 28.88
CA LEU A 53 -24.24 -8.25 28.86
C LEU A 53 -25.46 -7.93 29.74
N GLU A 54 -25.24 -7.27 30.88
CA GLU A 54 -26.29 -6.80 31.79
C GLU A 54 -26.92 -5.46 31.37
N HIS A 55 -26.50 -4.88 30.24
CA HIS A 55 -26.98 -3.60 29.72
C HIS A 55 -26.75 -2.38 30.64
N LYS A 56 -25.81 -2.49 31.59
CA LYS A 56 -25.38 -1.38 32.46
C LYS A 56 -24.46 -0.39 31.74
N GLN A 57 -23.66 -0.91 30.80
CA GLN A 57 -22.80 -0.12 29.93
C GLN A 57 -23.06 -0.48 28.48
N ALA A 58 -22.80 0.43 27.54
CA ALA A 58 -23.00 0.21 26.11
C ALA A 58 -21.69 0.31 25.33
N ILE A 59 -21.61 -0.41 24.21
CA ILE A 59 -20.52 -0.30 23.26
C ILE A 59 -20.75 0.95 22.40
N PRO A 60 -19.79 1.89 22.31
CA PRO A 60 -19.88 3.03 21.41
C PRO A 60 -19.76 2.57 19.96
N PHE A 61 -20.72 2.96 19.11
CA PHE A 61 -20.64 2.72 17.66
C PHE A 61 -20.14 4.00 16.98
N ARG A 62 -18.90 3.98 16.50
CA ARG A 62 -18.24 5.17 15.90
C ARG A 62 -18.17 5.11 14.38
N ARG A 63 -17.73 3.98 13.81
CA ARG A 63 -17.56 3.86 12.34
C ARG A 63 -18.84 3.36 11.66
N PHE A 64 -19.48 2.34 12.24
CA PHE A 64 -20.66 1.70 11.66
C PHE A 64 -21.95 2.12 12.37
N ASN A 65 -22.23 3.42 12.38
CA ASN A 65 -23.31 4.04 13.17
C ASN A 65 -24.56 4.47 12.36
N GLY A 66 -24.64 4.15 11.07
CA GLY A 66 -25.82 4.44 10.25
C GLY A 66 -27.08 3.75 10.79
N GLY A 67 -28.09 4.53 11.18
CA GLY A 67 -29.34 4.03 11.76
C GLY A 67 -29.22 3.47 13.19
N VAL A 68 -28.09 3.69 13.88
CA VAL A 68 -27.92 3.26 15.27
C VAL A 68 -28.62 4.25 16.22
N GLY A 69 -29.39 3.72 17.18
CA GLY A 69 -30.06 4.52 18.21
C GLY A 69 -29.09 5.26 19.13
N ARG A 70 -29.59 6.32 19.77
CA ARG A 70 -28.83 7.09 20.77
C ARG A 70 -29.03 6.52 22.17
N THR A 71 -28.00 6.56 23.01
CA THR A 71 -28.08 6.12 24.41
C THR A 71 -27.20 7.00 25.30
N PRO A 72 -27.67 7.43 26.48
CA PRO A 72 -26.87 8.27 27.38
C PRO A 72 -25.64 7.54 27.95
N GLN A 73 -25.64 6.19 27.93
CA GLN A 73 -24.56 5.36 28.48
C GLN A 73 -23.21 5.59 27.78
N VAL A 74 -23.18 6.14 26.56
CA VAL A 74 -21.93 6.38 25.81
C VAL A 74 -21.48 7.83 25.80
N ASN A 75 -22.22 8.74 26.45
CA ASN A 75 -21.93 10.18 26.42
C ASN A 75 -20.54 10.51 26.99
N HIS A 76 -20.13 9.81 28.05
CA HIS A 76 -18.81 9.96 28.66
C HIS A 76 -17.65 9.53 27.74
N LEU A 77 -17.95 8.81 26.65
CA LEU A 77 -16.98 8.36 25.63
C LEU A 77 -16.95 9.27 24.39
N GLY A 78 -17.61 10.44 24.46
CA GLY A 78 -17.63 11.42 23.38
C GLY A 78 -18.45 11.01 22.15
N THR A 79 -19.43 10.12 22.32
CA THR A 79 -20.39 9.75 21.26
C THR A 79 -21.81 9.74 21.82
N THR A 80 -22.80 9.84 20.94
CA THR A 80 -24.22 9.78 21.30
C THR A 80 -24.85 8.43 20.95
N GLN A 81 -24.18 7.60 20.15
CA GLN A 81 -24.73 6.36 19.58
C GLN A 81 -24.01 5.12 20.13
N GLY A 82 -24.79 4.14 20.57
CA GLY A 82 -24.26 2.92 21.18
C GLY A 82 -25.27 1.77 21.21
N ARG A 83 -24.78 0.54 21.37
CA ARG A 83 -25.60 -0.69 21.45
C ARG A 83 -24.98 -1.73 22.38
N TRP A 84 -25.72 -2.82 22.63
CA TRP A 84 -25.28 -3.99 23.40
C TRP A 84 -25.16 -5.23 22.50
N PRO A 85 -24.07 -5.40 21.74
CA PRO A 85 -23.90 -6.52 20.81
C PRO A 85 -23.53 -7.82 21.55
N VAL A 86 -24.50 -8.43 22.24
CA VAL A 86 -24.34 -9.63 23.10
C VAL A 86 -23.50 -10.73 22.44
N LYS A 87 -23.79 -11.09 21.18
CA LYS A 87 -23.04 -12.14 20.47
C LYS A 87 -21.57 -11.77 20.27
N SER A 88 -21.26 -10.52 19.95
CA SER A 88 -19.86 -10.08 19.76
C SER A 88 -19.09 -10.09 21.07
N VAL A 89 -19.74 -9.66 22.16
CA VAL A 89 -19.15 -9.67 23.51
C VAL A 89 -18.79 -11.09 23.93
N LYS A 90 -19.71 -12.06 23.77
CA LYS A 90 -19.44 -13.46 24.12
C LYS A 90 -18.22 -14.05 23.40
N PHE A 91 -18.16 -13.91 22.07
CA PHE A 91 -17.03 -14.42 21.28
C PHE A 91 -15.70 -13.75 21.65
N LEU A 92 -15.71 -12.45 21.97
CA LEU A 92 -14.50 -11.74 22.40
C LEU A 92 -14.06 -12.13 23.81
N ARG A 93 -15.00 -12.30 24.75
CA ARG A 93 -14.75 -12.77 26.11
C ARG A 93 -14.12 -14.18 26.11
N ASP A 94 -14.65 -15.09 25.28
CA ASP A 94 -14.11 -16.45 25.14
C ASP A 94 -12.68 -16.44 24.56
N LEU A 95 -12.41 -15.58 23.57
CA LEU A 95 -11.06 -15.45 23.00
C LEU A 95 -10.07 -14.79 23.96
N LEU A 96 -10.51 -13.84 24.78
CA LEU A 96 -9.68 -13.25 25.83
C LEU A 96 -9.32 -14.29 26.89
N LYS A 97 -10.28 -15.14 27.29
CA LYS A 97 -10.02 -16.23 28.24
C LYS A 97 -9.02 -17.24 27.69
N ASN A 98 -9.08 -17.55 26.40
CA ASN A 98 -8.06 -18.37 25.74
C ASN A 98 -6.69 -17.66 25.73
N ALA A 99 -6.66 -16.36 25.45
CA ALA A 99 -5.42 -15.57 25.49
C ALA A 99 -4.80 -15.51 26.90
N GLU A 100 -5.63 -15.42 27.93
CA GLU A 100 -5.25 -15.48 29.35
C GLU A 100 -4.60 -16.83 29.68
N SER A 101 -5.24 -17.95 29.32
CA SER A 101 -4.63 -19.29 29.52
C SER A 101 -3.31 -19.46 28.77
N ASN A 102 -3.17 -18.86 27.59
CA ASN A 102 -1.90 -18.87 26.85
C ASN A 102 -0.82 -17.96 27.48
N ALA A 103 -1.22 -16.93 28.22
CA ALA A 103 -0.32 -16.07 28.99
C ALA A 103 0.16 -16.77 30.27
N GLU A 104 -0.75 -17.44 30.98
CA GLU A 104 -0.41 -18.26 32.15
C GLU A 104 0.58 -19.37 31.78
N ALA A 105 0.37 -20.04 30.64
CA ALA A 105 1.30 -21.03 30.12
C ALA A 105 2.69 -20.48 29.73
N LYS A 106 2.82 -19.14 29.65
CA LYS A 106 4.08 -18.42 29.41
C LYS A 106 4.59 -17.70 30.67
N ASP A 107 4.08 -18.08 31.84
CA ASP A 107 4.43 -17.50 33.14
C ASP A 107 4.23 -15.97 33.23
N MET A 108 3.27 -15.45 32.48
CA MET A 108 2.87 -14.04 32.57
C MET A 108 1.82 -13.86 33.68
N ASP A 109 1.90 -12.76 34.43
CA ASP A 109 0.91 -12.44 35.46
C ASP A 109 -0.40 -11.95 34.83
N ALA A 110 -1.45 -12.77 34.91
CA ALA A 110 -2.77 -12.52 34.36
C ALA A 110 -3.45 -11.24 34.89
N GLN A 111 -3.09 -10.77 36.09
CA GLN A 111 -3.72 -9.59 36.68
C GLN A 111 -3.23 -8.28 36.05
N THR A 112 -1.99 -8.26 35.57
CA THR A 112 -1.34 -7.05 35.05
C THR A 112 -1.40 -6.95 33.52
N LEU A 113 -1.90 -7.97 32.82
CA LEU A 113 -1.98 -7.99 31.36
C LEU A 113 -2.82 -6.84 30.79
N ILE A 114 -2.35 -6.30 29.66
CA ILE A 114 -3.06 -5.31 28.85
C ILE A 114 -3.41 -5.88 27.48
N ILE A 115 -4.56 -5.47 26.95
CA ILE A 115 -4.94 -5.78 25.56
C ILE A 115 -4.17 -4.84 24.64
N ARG A 116 -2.98 -5.27 24.22
CA ARG A 116 -2.09 -4.48 23.38
C ARG A 116 -2.65 -4.27 21.98
N ASN A 117 -3.12 -5.35 21.37
CA ASN A 117 -3.73 -5.28 20.04
C ASN A 117 -4.89 -6.26 19.90
N ILE A 118 -5.96 -5.79 19.25
CA ILE A 118 -7.13 -6.58 18.92
C ILE A 118 -7.59 -6.20 17.52
N VAL A 119 -7.57 -7.18 16.61
CA VAL A 119 -7.87 -6.98 15.20
C VAL A 119 -9.05 -7.85 14.81
N VAL A 120 -10.01 -7.25 14.11
CA VAL A 120 -11.16 -7.95 13.55
C VAL A 120 -11.11 -7.78 12.03
N GLN A 121 -10.98 -8.88 11.31
CA GLN A 121 -10.95 -8.93 9.84
C GLN A 121 -12.23 -9.58 9.30
N GLN A 122 -12.61 -9.24 8.07
CA GLN A 122 -13.75 -9.89 7.42
C GLN A 122 -13.36 -11.31 7.01
N ALA A 123 -14.27 -12.26 7.22
CA ALA A 123 -14.14 -13.62 6.72
C ALA A 123 -15.00 -13.79 5.45
N PRO A 124 -14.73 -14.80 4.62
CA PRO A 124 -15.53 -15.10 3.44
C PRO A 124 -17.03 -15.15 3.75
N THR A 125 -17.82 -14.42 2.95
CA THR A 125 -19.26 -14.32 3.17
C THR A 125 -19.97 -15.64 2.87
N THR A 126 -20.97 -15.99 3.67
CA THR A 126 -21.81 -17.16 3.41
C THR A 126 -23.12 -16.75 2.76
N TYR A 127 -23.52 -17.48 1.72
CA TYR A 127 -24.66 -17.12 0.88
C TYR A 127 -25.89 -17.95 1.21
N ARG A 128 -27.01 -17.26 1.41
CA ARG A 128 -28.36 -17.83 1.39
C ARG A 128 -29.22 -17.05 0.41
N ARG A 129 -30.41 -17.56 0.12
CA ARG A 129 -31.37 -16.93 -0.79
C ARG A 129 -32.55 -16.38 0.01
N THR A 130 -33.05 -15.21 -0.40
CA THR A 130 -34.32 -14.66 0.06
C THR A 130 -35.22 -14.48 -1.16
N TYR A 131 -36.35 -15.18 -1.16
CA TYR A 131 -37.37 -15.04 -2.20
C TYR A 131 -38.16 -13.75 -2.00
N ARG A 132 -38.43 -13.05 -3.10
CA ARG A 132 -39.14 -11.77 -3.14
C ARG A 132 -40.32 -11.85 -4.10
N ALA A 133 -41.17 -10.82 -4.06
CA ALA A 133 -42.32 -10.70 -4.95
C ALA A 133 -41.93 -10.87 -6.43
N HIS A 134 -42.88 -11.37 -7.22
CA HIS A 134 -42.72 -11.63 -8.66
C HIS A 134 -41.57 -12.59 -9.00
N GLY A 135 -41.33 -13.61 -8.15
CA GLY A 135 -40.33 -14.65 -8.42
C GLY A 135 -38.87 -14.19 -8.32
N ARG A 136 -38.60 -12.98 -7.84
CA ARG A 136 -37.23 -12.46 -7.71
C ARG A 136 -36.48 -13.15 -6.57
N ILE A 137 -35.18 -13.37 -6.74
CA ILE A 137 -34.31 -13.97 -5.72
C ILE A 137 -33.20 -12.98 -5.39
N ASN A 138 -33.12 -12.59 -4.11
CA ASN A 138 -32.06 -11.73 -3.61
C ASN A 138 -31.08 -12.52 -2.72
N PRO A 139 -29.81 -12.11 -2.65
CA PRO A 139 -28.84 -12.72 -1.76
C PRO A 139 -29.09 -12.31 -0.30
N TYR A 140 -29.01 -13.29 0.60
CA TYR A 140 -29.01 -13.10 2.05
C TYR A 140 -27.67 -13.55 2.62
N ARG A 141 -26.76 -12.61 2.78
CA ARG A 141 -25.35 -12.88 3.12
C ARG A 141 -25.12 -12.81 4.62
N SER A 142 -24.37 -13.76 5.16
CA SER A 142 -23.77 -13.59 6.49
C SER A 142 -22.35 -13.06 6.33
N ASN A 143 -21.96 -12.13 7.19
CA ASN A 143 -20.63 -11.51 7.20
C ASN A 143 -19.86 -11.95 8.47
N PRO A 144 -19.27 -13.16 8.47
CA PRO A 144 -18.44 -13.65 9.57
C PRO A 144 -17.14 -12.86 9.68
N CYS A 145 -16.37 -13.08 10.75
CA CYS A 145 -15.08 -12.43 10.95
C CYS A 145 -13.99 -13.37 11.45
N HIS A 146 -12.74 -12.96 11.23
CA HIS A 146 -11.57 -13.45 11.92
C HIS A 146 -11.22 -12.46 13.02
N ILE A 147 -10.85 -12.96 14.21
CA ILE A 147 -10.45 -12.14 15.34
C ILE A 147 -9.08 -12.59 15.80
N GLU A 148 -8.19 -11.63 16.01
CA GLU A 148 -6.84 -11.83 16.52
C GLU A 148 -6.66 -10.94 17.74
N ILE A 149 -6.16 -11.51 18.83
CA ILE A 149 -5.90 -10.81 20.10
C ILE A 149 -4.46 -11.04 20.50
N LEU A 150 -3.82 -9.97 20.97
CA LEU A 150 -2.50 -10.00 21.55
C LEU A 150 -2.53 -9.29 22.90
N LEU A 151 -2.15 -10.02 23.94
CA LEU A 151 -1.92 -9.53 25.29
C LEU A 151 -0.42 -9.29 25.49
N ALA A 152 -0.09 -8.25 26.25
CA ALA A 152 1.28 -7.96 26.64
C ALA A 152 1.34 -7.58 28.11
N SER A 153 2.51 -7.79 28.72
CA SER A 153 2.82 -7.15 30.00
C SER A 153 2.92 -5.62 29.82
N PRO A 154 2.53 -4.80 30.81
CA PRO A 154 2.72 -3.37 30.73
C PRO A 154 4.20 -3.02 30.55
N SER A 155 4.53 -2.08 29.66
CA SER A 155 5.90 -1.54 29.59
C SER A 155 6.22 -0.77 30.87
N GLU A 156 7.42 -0.98 31.42
CA GLU A 156 8.01 0.00 32.32
C GLU A 156 8.08 1.35 31.60
N GLN A 157 7.65 2.42 32.27
CA GLN A 157 7.63 3.77 31.68
C GLN A 157 9.06 4.26 31.41
N VAL A 158 9.61 3.94 30.24
CA VAL A 158 10.81 4.59 29.74
C VAL A 158 10.43 6.03 29.41
N GLN A 159 11.02 7.00 30.10
CA GLN A 159 10.79 8.41 29.84
C GLN A 159 11.09 8.71 28.36
N LYS A 160 10.05 9.01 27.58
CA LYS A 160 10.24 9.47 26.19
C LYS A 160 11.14 10.71 26.22
N THR A 161 12.25 10.64 25.48
CA THR A 161 13.09 11.81 25.21
C THR A 161 12.20 12.92 24.68
N LYS A 162 12.17 14.08 25.35
CA LYS A 162 11.36 15.22 24.91
C LYS A 162 11.86 15.67 23.53
N SER A 163 11.21 15.23 22.47
CA SER A 163 11.43 15.78 21.14
C SER A 163 11.04 17.25 21.19
N VAL A 164 12.01 18.14 20.97
CA VAL A 164 11.77 19.58 20.87
C VAL A 164 10.85 19.81 19.67
N VAL A 165 9.55 19.96 19.91
CA VAL A 165 8.61 20.37 18.86
C VAL A 165 9.00 21.79 18.45
N PRO A 166 9.40 22.04 17.19
CA PRO A 166 9.69 23.40 16.77
C PRO A 166 8.40 24.22 16.87
N VAL A 167 8.41 25.21 17.76
CA VAL A 167 7.29 26.15 17.92
C VAL A 167 7.04 26.81 16.57
N ARG A 168 5.83 26.63 16.01
CA ARG A 168 5.42 27.33 14.78
C ARG A 168 5.33 28.82 15.07
N LEU A 169 6.30 29.58 14.56
CA LEU A 169 6.37 31.03 14.71
C LEU A 169 5.40 31.71 13.72
N ASN A 170 4.70 32.75 14.17
CA ASN A 170 3.85 33.58 13.29
C ASN A 170 4.73 34.36 12.28
N LYS A 171 4.18 34.75 11.11
CA LYS A 171 4.84 35.53 10.04
C LYS A 171 5.68 36.70 10.58
N ARG A 172 5.17 37.43 11.58
CA ARG A 172 5.86 38.56 12.22
C ARG A 172 7.10 38.14 13.02
N GLN A 173 7.04 37.00 13.71
CA GLN A 173 8.17 36.44 14.46
C GLN A 173 9.22 35.87 13.50
N LEU A 174 8.78 35.26 12.40
CA LEU A 174 9.64 34.76 11.32
C LEU A 174 10.43 35.90 10.64
N ALA A 175 9.78 37.04 10.39
CA ALA A 175 10.41 38.23 9.84
C ALA A 175 11.50 38.80 10.77
N LYS A 176 11.21 38.94 12.07
CA LYS A 176 12.22 39.36 13.07
C LYS A 176 13.42 38.42 13.11
N LYS A 177 13.18 37.10 13.05
CA LYS A 177 14.24 36.09 13.07
C LYS A 177 15.09 36.11 11.80
N ARG A 178 14.49 36.37 10.62
CA ARG A 178 15.21 36.54 9.34
C ARG A 178 16.12 37.78 9.37
N VAL A 179 15.63 38.91 9.90
CA VAL A 179 16.44 40.14 10.03
C VAL A 179 17.59 39.96 11.03
N ALA A 180 17.38 39.20 12.10
CA ALA A 180 18.43 38.86 13.04
C ALA A 180 19.47 37.90 12.42
N ALA A 181 19.01 36.88 11.68
CA ALA A 181 19.87 35.92 11.00
C ALA A 181 20.68 36.55 9.85
N SER A 182 20.11 37.51 9.12
CA SER A 182 20.83 38.24 8.06
C SER A 182 21.90 39.21 8.59
N ARG A 183 21.89 39.50 9.90
CA ARG A 183 22.92 40.32 10.56
C ARG A 183 24.05 39.48 11.16
N ALA A 184 23.90 38.17 11.23
CA ALA A 184 24.94 37.28 11.74
C ALA A 184 25.83 36.79 10.57
N ILE A 185 27.12 37.13 10.61
CA ILE A 185 28.12 36.65 9.66
C ILE A 185 28.37 35.16 9.93
N ALA A 186 28.13 34.30 8.95
CA ALA A 186 28.33 32.86 9.06
C ALA A 186 29.79 32.48 8.74
N PRO A 187 30.46 31.65 9.55
CA PRO A 187 31.73 31.04 9.16
C PRO A 187 31.53 29.87 8.18
N ALA A 188 32.57 29.59 7.40
CA ALA A 188 32.60 28.64 6.28
C ALA A 188 32.24 27.20 6.68
N LYS A 189 31.47 26.53 5.83
CA LYS A 189 31.00 25.15 6.03
C LYS A 189 32.02 24.12 5.56
N THR A 190 32.39 23.21 6.45
CA THR A 190 32.90 21.86 6.16
C THR A 190 31.74 20.89 6.00
N HIS A 191 31.80 20.02 4.98
CA HIS A 191 30.77 19.03 4.67
C HIS A 191 30.86 17.84 5.62
N HIS A 192 29.80 17.60 6.41
CA HIS A 192 29.52 16.30 7.01
C HIS A 192 28.17 15.77 6.53
N PHE A 193 28.22 14.54 6.04
CA PHE A 193 27.14 13.71 5.54
C PHE A 193 26.32 13.17 6.73
N LEU A 194 25.02 13.47 6.83
CA LEU A 194 24.05 12.61 7.52
C LEU A 194 22.59 13.00 7.24
N SER A 195 21.83 11.95 6.96
CA SER A 195 20.40 11.79 6.69
C SER A 195 19.44 12.85 7.22
N MET A 196 18.66 13.44 6.30
CA MET A 196 17.32 13.94 6.56
C MET A 196 16.37 13.33 5.53
N VAL A 197 15.27 12.73 5.98
CA VAL A 197 14.13 12.39 5.12
C VAL A 197 13.49 13.72 4.71
N HIS A 198 14.00 14.29 3.62
CA HIS A 198 13.34 15.37 2.92
C HIS A 198 12.20 14.75 2.11
N GLU A 199 11.00 15.33 2.16
CA GLU A 199 10.05 15.08 1.09
C GLU A 199 10.77 15.45 -0.22
N PRO A 200 10.90 14.51 -1.18
CA PRO A 200 11.60 14.81 -2.41
C PRO A 200 10.96 16.01 -3.08
N SER A 201 11.78 16.96 -3.54
CA SER A 201 11.29 18.12 -4.29
C SER A 201 10.42 17.66 -5.46
N PRO A 202 9.31 18.35 -5.77
CA PRO A 202 8.47 18.00 -6.90
C PRO A 202 9.28 17.89 -8.18
N LEU A 203 9.01 16.84 -8.95
CA LEU A 203 9.71 16.55 -10.19
C LEU A 203 9.22 17.55 -11.27
N GLN A 204 10.11 18.41 -11.75
CA GLN A 204 9.81 19.43 -12.75
C GLN A 204 10.18 18.94 -14.15
N GLY A 205 9.38 19.32 -15.15
CA GLY A 205 9.57 18.87 -16.52
C GLY A 205 8.39 19.18 -17.42
N THR A 206 8.43 18.63 -18.63
CA THR A 206 7.43 18.83 -19.68
C THR A 206 6.65 17.55 -19.92
N LEU A 207 5.32 17.64 -19.95
CA LEU A 207 4.44 16.56 -20.38
C LEU A 207 4.16 16.70 -21.88
N ARG A 208 4.34 15.61 -22.63
CA ARG A 208 4.24 15.56 -24.10
C ARG A 208 3.57 14.25 -24.52
N LEU A 209 3.23 14.15 -25.81
CA LEU A 209 2.70 12.93 -26.42
C LEU A 209 3.73 12.41 -27.45
N PHE A 210 3.86 11.10 -27.62
CA PHE A 210 4.87 10.49 -28.51
C PHE A 210 4.31 9.59 -29.62
N GLN A 211 2.98 9.45 -29.72
CA GLN A 211 2.35 8.56 -30.69
C GLN A 211 1.15 9.24 -31.37
N THR A 212 0.88 8.89 -32.63
CA THR A 212 -0.25 9.41 -33.42
C THR A 212 -1.34 8.37 -33.70
N GLU A 213 -1.04 7.07 -33.79
CA GLU A 213 -2.04 6.01 -34.04
C GLU A 213 -1.73 4.68 -33.31
N PRO A 214 -2.75 3.93 -32.83
CA PRO A 214 -4.17 4.30 -32.80
C PRO A 214 -4.52 5.29 -31.67
N ILE A 215 -3.63 5.48 -30.69
CA ILE A 215 -3.81 6.40 -29.56
C ILE A 215 -2.50 7.12 -29.23
N SER A 216 -2.61 8.38 -28.84
CA SER A 216 -1.47 9.15 -28.36
C SER A 216 -1.18 8.85 -26.89
N LEU A 217 0.01 8.31 -26.62
CA LEU A 217 0.45 8.04 -25.25
C LEU A 217 1.25 9.21 -24.66
N PRO A 218 1.03 9.56 -23.37
CA PRO A 218 1.76 10.61 -22.70
C PRO A 218 3.12 10.14 -22.18
N TYR A 219 4.10 11.04 -22.25
CA TYR A 219 5.37 10.92 -21.54
C TYR A 219 5.73 12.26 -20.89
N PHE A 220 6.38 12.16 -19.75
CA PHE A 220 6.94 13.25 -18.99
C PHE A 220 8.48 13.23 -19.15
N GLU A 221 9.09 14.40 -19.33
CA GLU A 221 10.54 14.57 -19.45
C GLU A 221 11.04 15.68 -18.52
N THR A 222 12.08 15.42 -17.72
CA THR A 222 12.61 16.41 -16.77
C THR A 222 13.30 17.59 -17.45
N ASN A 223 14.20 17.34 -18.40
CA ASN A 223 15.01 18.37 -19.04
C ASN A 223 15.28 17.99 -20.50
N ALA A 224 14.60 18.66 -21.43
CA ALA A 224 14.66 18.34 -22.85
C ALA A 224 16.05 18.61 -23.47
N GLN A 225 16.79 19.56 -22.90
CA GLN A 225 18.07 20.04 -23.41
C GLN A 225 19.22 19.03 -23.20
N HIS A 226 19.07 18.10 -22.25
CA HIS A 226 20.08 17.08 -22.00
C HIS A 226 20.25 16.12 -23.19
N PRO A 227 21.48 15.82 -23.63
CA PRO A 227 21.72 14.96 -24.80
C PRO A 227 21.40 13.49 -24.52
N ASN A 228 21.56 13.03 -23.27
CA ASN A 228 21.30 11.65 -22.89
C ASN A 228 19.88 11.51 -22.33
N LYS A 229 19.24 10.36 -22.56
CA LYS A 229 17.88 10.05 -22.11
C LYS A 229 17.85 8.72 -21.38
N LEU A 230 17.18 8.68 -20.23
CA LEU A 230 16.89 7.46 -19.49
C LEU A 230 15.38 7.25 -19.47
N ILE A 231 14.91 6.21 -20.14
CA ILE A 231 13.51 5.79 -20.12
C ILE A 231 13.29 4.93 -18.89
N PHE A 232 12.52 5.45 -17.94
CA PHE A 232 12.07 4.72 -16.78
C PHE A 232 10.79 3.95 -17.10
N ILE A 233 10.86 2.62 -16.98
CA ILE A 233 9.77 1.70 -17.23
C ILE A 233 9.20 1.25 -15.87
N PRO A 234 8.00 1.74 -15.49
CA PRO A 234 7.40 1.46 -14.20
C PRO A 234 6.92 0.02 -14.08
N GLY A 235 6.66 -0.42 -12.84
CA GLY A 235 5.95 -1.66 -12.57
C GLY A 235 4.48 -1.58 -13.04
N LEU A 236 3.83 -2.73 -13.18
CA LEU A 236 2.49 -2.87 -13.76
C LEU A 236 1.43 -1.97 -13.10
N THR A 237 1.53 -1.73 -11.80
CA THR A 237 0.59 -0.90 -11.02
C THR A 237 1.05 0.55 -10.87
N ASP A 238 2.26 0.87 -11.32
CA ASP A 238 2.86 2.18 -11.19
C ASP A 238 2.64 3.01 -12.45
N THR A 239 2.62 4.33 -12.31
CA THR A 239 2.55 5.29 -13.43
C THR A 239 3.42 6.51 -13.11
N MET A 240 3.35 7.55 -13.94
CA MET A 240 4.10 8.79 -13.76
C MET A 240 3.95 9.36 -12.34
N GLY A 241 5.09 9.59 -11.67
CA GLY A 241 5.13 10.21 -10.35
C GLY A 241 4.73 9.32 -9.16
N VAL A 242 4.46 8.03 -9.38
CA VAL A 242 4.08 7.10 -8.29
C VAL A 242 5.31 6.58 -7.54
N VAL A 243 6.44 6.39 -8.22
CA VAL A 243 7.65 5.79 -7.64
C VAL A 243 8.43 6.82 -6.80
N PRO A 244 8.57 6.63 -5.47
CA PRO A 244 9.04 7.70 -4.57
C PRO A 244 10.49 8.15 -4.75
N TYR A 245 11.36 7.30 -5.29
CA TYR A 245 12.78 7.62 -5.44
C TYR A 245 13.11 8.39 -6.73
N LEU A 246 12.15 8.53 -7.65
CA LEU A 246 12.38 9.18 -8.95
C LEU A 246 12.85 10.63 -8.86
N PRO A 247 12.40 11.48 -7.92
CA PRO A 247 12.93 12.84 -7.83
C PRO A 247 14.40 12.88 -7.41
N SER A 248 14.83 11.99 -6.51
CA SER A 248 16.24 11.86 -6.14
C SER A 248 17.06 11.34 -7.31
N LEU A 249 16.52 10.36 -8.07
CA LEU A 249 17.15 9.87 -9.29
C LEU A 249 17.27 10.98 -10.35
N ALA A 250 16.22 11.76 -10.57
CA ALA A 250 16.21 12.86 -11.52
C ALA A 250 17.28 13.92 -11.20
N SER A 251 17.50 14.21 -9.92
CA SER A 251 18.58 15.12 -9.50
C SER A 251 19.96 14.58 -9.91
N VAL A 252 20.22 13.31 -9.66
CA VAL A 252 21.51 12.68 -10.02
C VAL A 252 21.67 12.58 -11.53
N LEU A 253 20.60 12.23 -12.25
CA LEU A 253 20.62 12.15 -13.72
C LEU A 253 20.88 13.51 -14.35
N ASN A 254 20.33 14.59 -13.78
CA ASN A 254 20.58 15.94 -14.27
C ASN A 254 22.08 16.30 -14.22
N ASP A 255 22.78 15.90 -13.15
CA ASP A 255 24.23 16.14 -13.01
C ASP A 255 25.06 15.29 -14.00
N LEU A 256 24.49 14.18 -14.48
CA LEU A 256 25.09 13.31 -15.50
C LEU A 256 24.65 13.66 -16.93
N GLU A 257 23.97 14.79 -17.12
CA GLU A 257 23.42 15.22 -18.41
C GLU A 257 22.41 14.21 -19.02
N TYR A 258 21.65 13.54 -18.16
CA TYR A 258 20.53 12.68 -18.53
C TYR A 258 19.20 13.34 -18.23
N SER A 259 18.27 13.24 -19.19
CA SER A 259 16.87 13.48 -18.96
C SER A 259 16.16 12.22 -18.49
N LEU A 260 15.38 12.33 -17.40
CA LEU A 260 14.51 11.25 -16.96
C LEU A 260 13.20 11.30 -17.74
N ILE A 261 12.90 10.22 -18.44
CA ILE A 261 11.66 10.02 -19.17
C ILE A 261 10.77 9.05 -18.40
N GLN A 262 9.55 9.47 -18.10
CA GLN A 262 8.49 8.61 -17.57
C GLN A 262 7.37 8.55 -18.59
N PHE A 263 6.73 7.41 -18.79
CA PHE A 263 5.63 7.27 -19.74
C PHE A 263 4.59 6.30 -19.18
N VAL A 264 3.42 6.26 -19.83
CA VAL A 264 2.35 5.32 -19.50
C VAL A 264 2.18 4.36 -20.66
N LYS A 265 2.30 3.06 -20.36
CA LYS A 265 2.02 1.96 -21.29
C LYS A 265 0.54 1.66 -21.33
N CYS A 266 0.05 1.02 -22.39
CA CYS A 266 -1.34 0.52 -22.42
C CYS A 266 -1.59 -0.59 -21.40
N SER A 267 -0.55 -1.28 -20.94
CA SER A 267 -0.61 -2.36 -19.94
C SER A 267 -0.63 -1.86 -18.48
N ASP A 268 -0.32 -0.59 -18.23
CA ASP A 268 -0.25 -0.04 -16.87
C ASP A 268 -1.63 -0.04 -16.18
N LEU A 269 -1.63 0.00 -14.84
CA LEU A 269 -2.84 0.06 -13.99
C LEU A 269 -3.76 -1.17 -14.06
N GLY A 270 -3.24 -2.33 -14.49
CA GLY A 270 -3.96 -3.61 -14.40
C GLY A 270 -4.10 -4.39 -15.70
N GLY A 271 -3.27 -4.12 -16.71
CA GLY A 271 -3.23 -4.89 -17.97
C GLY A 271 -2.63 -6.30 -17.86
N PHE A 272 -2.52 -6.86 -16.65
CA PHE A 272 -2.01 -8.22 -16.42
C PHE A 272 -2.89 -9.24 -17.14
N GLY A 273 -2.26 -10.08 -17.97
CA GLY A 273 -2.94 -11.15 -18.69
C GLY A 273 -3.81 -10.67 -19.87
N THR A 274 -3.94 -9.37 -20.09
CA THR A 274 -4.66 -8.77 -21.24
C THR A 274 -3.72 -8.11 -22.26
N SER A 275 -2.45 -7.93 -21.88
CA SER A 275 -1.37 -7.40 -22.72
C SER A 275 -0.23 -8.41 -22.82
N SER A 276 0.77 -8.12 -23.64
CA SER A 276 1.96 -8.96 -23.79
C SER A 276 3.23 -8.12 -23.68
N LEU A 277 4.28 -8.70 -23.10
CA LEU A 277 5.60 -8.04 -22.99
C LEU A 277 6.16 -7.59 -24.35
N GLU A 278 5.77 -8.27 -25.44
CA GLU A 278 6.14 -7.86 -26.79
C GLU A 278 5.41 -6.58 -27.22
N GLY A 279 4.14 -6.42 -26.83
CA GLY A 279 3.40 -5.18 -27.06
C GLY A 279 4.01 -4.01 -26.28
N ASP A 280 4.36 -4.24 -25.01
CA ASP A 280 5.05 -3.25 -24.18
C ASP A 280 6.41 -2.85 -24.76
N ALA A 281 7.19 -3.84 -25.24
CA ALA A 281 8.45 -3.59 -25.91
C ALA A 281 8.29 -2.77 -27.22
N GLN A 282 7.18 -2.94 -27.95
CA GLN A 282 6.87 -2.14 -29.13
C GLN A 282 6.51 -0.70 -28.76
N GLU A 283 5.74 -0.47 -27.69
CA GLU A 283 5.45 0.88 -27.19
C GLU A 283 6.73 1.60 -26.73
N ILE A 284 7.63 0.88 -26.03
CA ILE A 284 8.95 1.39 -25.65
C ILE A 284 9.79 1.73 -26.89
N ALA A 285 9.72 0.90 -27.94
CA ALA A 285 10.43 1.15 -29.19
C ALA A 285 9.91 2.40 -29.90
N GLN A 286 8.59 2.62 -29.91
CA GLN A 286 7.98 3.83 -30.46
C GLN A 286 8.38 5.08 -29.66
N LEU A 287 8.43 4.99 -28.33
CA LEU A 287 8.94 6.08 -27.49
C LEU A 287 10.42 6.37 -27.77
N ALA A 288 11.24 5.33 -27.88
CA ALA A 288 12.66 5.47 -28.22
C ALA A 288 12.83 6.12 -29.60
N GLU A 289 12.10 5.67 -30.61
CA GLU A 289 12.08 6.28 -31.95
C GLU A 289 11.67 7.75 -31.89
N HIS A 290 10.61 8.09 -31.17
CA HIS A 290 10.16 9.48 -31.00
C HIS A 290 11.24 10.34 -30.35
N LEU A 291 11.90 9.87 -29.29
CA LEU A 291 12.97 10.60 -28.62
C LEU A 291 14.20 10.78 -29.51
N LEU A 292 14.51 9.81 -30.37
CA LEU A 292 15.63 9.89 -31.33
C LEU A 292 15.34 10.83 -32.51
N THR A 293 14.08 10.93 -32.94
CA THR A 293 13.72 11.58 -34.22
C THR A 293 13.01 12.93 -34.08
N ARG A 294 12.57 13.31 -32.88
CA ARG A 294 11.88 14.60 -32.65
C ARG A 294 12.74 15.81 -33.04
N SER A 295 12.10 16.81 -33.65
CA SER A 295 12.79 17.96 -34.24
C SER A 295 13.28 19.00 -33.24
N ASP A 296 12.66 19.09 -32.06
CA ASP A 296 12.92 20.14 -31.09
C ASP A 296 14.14 19.83 -30.20
N SER A 297 14.28 18.58 -29.75
CA SER A 297 15.29 18.19 -28.76
C SER A 297 15.65 16.69 -28.84
N PRO A 298 16.17 16.21 -29.99
CA PRO A 298 16.44 14.78 -30.19
C PRO A 298 17.46 14.23 -29.19
N CYS A 299 17.37 12.95 -28.89
CA CYS A 299 18.39 12.21 -28.14
C CYS A 299 19.63 12.03 -29.02
N THR A 300 20.67 12.82 -28.77
CA THR A 300 21.95 12.77 -29.51
C THR A 300 23.03 12.00 -28.77
N GLY A 301 22.87 11.81 -27.47
CA GLY A 301 23.78 11.06 -26.61
C GLY A 301 23.30 9.62 -26.38
N LYS A 302 23.45 9.16 -25.13
CA LYS A 302 23.09 7.81 -24.71
C LYS A 302 21.59 7.69 -24.42
N LEU A 303 20.98 6.66 -24.99
CA LEU A 303 19.63 6.22 -24.66
C LEU A 303 19.70 4.95 -23.80
N VAL A 304 19.18 5.00 -22.57
CA VAL A 304 19.24 3.89 -21.60
C VAL A 304 17.83 3.54 -21.12
N LEU A 305 17.55 2.25 -20.96
CA LEU A 305 16.31 1.76 -20.36
C LEU A 305 16.53 1.41 -18.89
N MET A 306 15.59 1.76 -18.02
CA MET A 306 15.62 1.38 -16.61
C MET A 306 14.26 0.85 -16.19
N GLY A 307 14.20 -0.45 -15.88
CA GLY A 307 13.01 -1.13 -15.41
C GLY A 307 12.92 -1.12 -13.89
N HIS A 308 11.71 -0.93 -13.37
CA HIS A 308 11.38 -1.08 -11.95
C HIS A 308 10.38 -2.22 -11.77
N SER A 309 10.61 -3.11 -10.79
CA SER A 309 9.65 -4.19 -10.48
C SER A 309 9.38 -5.05 -11.74
N THR A 310 8.12 -5.25 -12.12
CA THR A 310 7.74 -5.97 -13.35
C THR A 310 8.23 -5.28 -14.63
N GLY A 311 8.51 -3.97 -14.60
CA GLY A 311 9.11 -3.24 -15.73
C GLY A 311 10.53 -3.71 -16.08
N CYS A 312 11.18 -4.50 -15.21
CA CYS A 312 12.42 -5.21 -15.56
C CYS A 312 12.18 -6.29 -16.63
N GLN A 313 11.00 -6.92 -16.65
CA GLN A 313 10.63 -7.90 -17.68
C GLN A 313 10.51 -7.21 -19.05
N ASP A 314 10.01 -5.98 -19.09
CA ASP A 314 9.96 -5.16 -20.31
C ASP A 314 11.36 -4.83 -20.83
N VAL A 315 12.29 -4.45 -19.94
CA VAL A 315 13.70 -4.18 -20.32
C VAL A 315 14.33 -5.42 -20.93
N VAL A 316 14.21 -6.57 -20.27
CA VAL A 316 14.78 -7.84 -20.77
C VAL A 316 14.13 -8.21 -22.10
N THR A 317 12.81 -8.11 -22.21
CA THR A 317 12.07 -8.41 -23.45
C THR A 317 12.48 -7.48 -24.58
N PHE A 318 12.60 -6.18 -24.32
CA PHE A 318 13.06 -5.19 -25.29
C PHE A 318 14.45 -5.55 -25.83
N LEU A 319 15.39 -5.86 -24.94
CA LEU A 319 16.79 -6.16 -25.28
C LEU A 319 16.98 -7.55 -25.92
N SER A 320 16.07 -8.48 -25.68
CA SER A 320 16.16 -9.86 -26.20
C SER A 320 15.92 -10.00 -27.71
N LYS A 321 15.44 -8.95 -28.38
CA LYS A 321 15.12 -8.96 -29.81
C LYS A 321 15.55 -7.66 -30.47
N GLU A 322 15.83 -7.72 -31.76
CA GLU A 322 16.04 -6.52 -32.55
C GLU A 322 14.76 -5.69 -32.63
N ARG A 323 14.91 -4.38 -32.46
CA ARG A 323 13.83 -3.41 -32.52
C ARG A 323 14.07 -2.53 -33.73
N LEU A 324 13.11 -2.44 -34.64
CA LEU A 324 13.25 -1.67 -35.88
C LEU A 324 12.41 -0.40 -35.78
N ASN A 325 12.98 0.69 -36.24
CA ASN A 325 12.27 1.94 -36.49
C ASN A 325 11.26 1.72 -37.62
N LEU A 326 10.00 2.07 -37.39
CA LEU A 326 8.93 1.77 -38.35
C LEU A 326 9.04 2.59 -39.64
N LYS A 327 9.65 3.78 -39.58
CA LYS A 327 9.81 4.68 -40.72
C LYS A 327 11.06 4.40 -41.54
N THR A 328 12.18 4.13 -40.86
CA THR A 328 13.50 4.00 -41.49
C THR A 328 13.95 2.56 -41.67
N GLY A 329 13.30 1.61 -40.99
CA GLY A 329 13.72 0.20 -40.97
C GLY A 329 15.05 -0.03 -40.25
N GLN A 330 15.66 1.01 -39.67
CA GLN A 330 16.93 0.89 -38.95
C GLN A 330 16.72 0.35 -37.55
N GLN A 331 17.72 -0.35 -37.03
CA GLN A 331 17.68 -0.85 -35.66
C GLN A 331 17.68 0.30 -34.65
N ILE A 332 16.73 0.27 -33.71
CA ILE A 332 16.70 1.13 -32.53
C ILE A 332 17.69 0.55 -31.53
N LEU A 333 18.82 1.26 -31.37
CA LEU A 333 19.87 0.88 -30.43
C LEU A 333 19.70 1.64 -29.11
N VAL A 334 19.72 0.90 -28.01
CA VAL A 334 19.85 1.43 -26.65
C VAL A 334 21.22 1.05 -26.09
N HIS A 335 21.81 1.94 -25.31
CA HIS A 335 23.18 1.79 -24.79
C HIS A 335 23.26 0.88 -23.56
N GLY A 336 22.12 0.56 -22.95
CA GLY A 336 22.06 -0.34 -21.81
C GLY A 336 20.66 -0.46 -21.22
N GLY A 337 20.47 -1.54 -20.46
CA GLY A 337 19.30 -1.77 -19.62
C GLY A 337 19.71 -1.88 -18.15
N ILE A 338 18.93 -1.26 -17.27
CA ILE A 338 19.10 -1.32 -15.81
C ILE A 338 17.87 -2.02 -15.24
N CYS A 339 18.06 -3.08 -14.46
CA CYS A 339 16.99 -3.75 -13.73
C CYS A 339 17.05 -3.37 -12.25
N GLN A 340 16.06 -2.61 -11.78
CA GLN A 340 15.98 -2.15 -10.40
C GLN A 340 14.81 -2.83 -9.69
N ALA A 341 15.11 -3.52 -8.57
CA ALA A 341 14.16 -4.34 -7.84
C ALA A 341 13.38 -5.31 -8.78
N PRO A 342 14.07 -6.15 -9.55
CA PRO A 342 13.41 -7.02 -10.53
C PRO A 342 12.43 -7.97 -9.85
N VAL A 343 11.26 -8.12 -10.46
CA VAL A 343 10.23 -9.08 -10.06
C VAL A 343 9.80 -9.85 -11.30
N SER A 344 9.90 -11.17 -11.23
CA SER A 344 9.34 -12.07 -12.24
C SER A 344 7.95 -12.53 -11.80
N ASP A 345 6.97 -12.45 -12.69
CA ASP A 345 5.61 -12.95 -12.42
C ASP A 345 5.64 -14.46 -12.11
N SER A 346 6.49 -15.22 -12.81
CA SER A 346 6.66 -16.65 -12.54
C SER A 346 7.25 -16.91 -11.16
N GLU A 347 8.27 -16.14 -10.76
CA GLU A 347 8.86 -16.24 -9.42
C GLU A 347 7.88 -15.76 -8.32
N TYR A 348 7.05 -14.76 -8.63
CA TYR A 348 5.98 -14.30 -7.75
C TYR A 348 4.95 -15.42 -7.51
N PHE A 349 4.47 -16.07 -8.58
CA PHE A 349 3.56 -17.20 -8.45
C PHE A 349 4.22 -18.37 -7.70
N ASP A 350 5.44 -18.75 -8.04
CA ASP A 350 6.17 -19.82 -7.36
C ASP A 350 6.36 -19.54 -5.86
N SER A 351 6.65 -18.30 -5.49
CA SER A 351 6.89 -17.90 -4.09
C SER A 351 5.61 -17.74 -3.27
N HIS A 352 4.50 -17.31 -3.88
CA HIS A 352 3.24 -17.03 -3.18
C HIS A 352 2.22 -18.16 -3.25
N HIS A 353 2.24 -18.96 -4.32
CA HIS A 353 1.29 -20.04 -4.60
C HIS A 353 1.96 -21.43 -4.63
N GLY A 354 3.30 -21.48 -4.48
CA GLY A 354 4.11 -22.70 -4.63
C GLY A 354 4.44 -22.96 -6.10
N ARG A 355 5.46 -23.80 -6.36
CA ARG A 355 5.80 -24.30 -7.72
C ARG A 355 4.71 -25.25 -8.23
N GLN A 356 3.52 -24.71 -8.49
CA GLN A 356 2.41 -25.42 -9.11
C GLN A 356 2.08 -24.77 -10.46
N ASP A 357 1.49 -25.55 -11.36
CA ASP A 357 1.04 -25.11 -12.70
C ASP A 357 -0.01 -23.97 -12.68
N SER A 358 -0.33 -23.40 -11.52
CA SER A 358 -1.25 -22.27 -11.33
C SER A 358 -0.97 -21.09 -12.26
N ALA A 359 0.31 -20.73 -12.49
CA ALA A 359 0.64 -19.66 -13.44
C ALA A 359 0.24 -20.03 -14.88
N ARG A 360 0.46 -21.29 -15.28
CA ARG A 360 0.06 -21.80 -16.61
C ARG A 360 -1.45 -21.94 -16.73
N GLU A 361 -2.14 -22.37 -15.68
CA GLU A 361 -3.59 -22.50 -15.65
C GLU A 361 -4.29 -21.13 -15.73
N LEU A 362 -3.81 -20.15 -14.96
CA LEU A 362 -4.29 -18.76 -15.01
C LEU A 362 -4.02 -18.14 -16.38
N LEU A 363 -2.84 -18.37 -16.96
CA LEU A 363 -2.52 -17.92 -18.30
C LEU A 363 -3.45 -18.55 -19.35
N SER A 364 -3.69 -19.86 -19.27
CA SER A 364 -4.61 -20.57 -20.17
C SER A 364 -6.04 -20.03 -20.07
N LYS A 365 -6.54 -19.81 -18.85
CA LYS A 365 -7.86 -19.20 -18.62
C LYS A 365 -7.92 -17.76 -19.14
N SER A 366 -6.85 -16.99 -18.96
CA SER A 366 -6.76 -15.61 -19.48
C SER A 366 -6.89 -15.58 -20.99
N GLN A 367 -6.12 -16.44 -21.67
CA GLN A 367 -6.16 -16.58 -23.13
C GLN A 367 -7.55 -17.00 -23.62
N GLU A 368 -8.26 -17.86 -22.90
CA GLU A 368 -9.62 -18.25 -23.22
C GLU A 368 -10.60 -17.06 -23.10
N TYR A 369 -10.50 -16.25 -22.04
CA TYR A 369 -11.34 -15.07 -21.87
C TYR A 369 -11.05 -13.98 -22.90
N VAL A 370 -9.78 -13.77 -23.24
CA VAL A 370 -9.40 -12.85 -24.34
C VAL A 370 -10.02 -13.32 -25.65
N LYS A 371 -9.94 -14.62 -25.99
CA LYS A 371 -10.58 -15.18 -27.20
C LYS A 371 -12.10 -15.01 -27.21
N LYS A 372 -12.74 -15.00 -26.04
CA LYS A 372 -14.19 -14.77 -25.87
C LYS A 372 -14.57 -13.29 -25.85
N GLY A 373 -13.61 -12.36 -25.96
CA GLY A 373 -13.87 -10.92 -25.89
C GLY A 373 -14.21 -10.42 -24.49
N LEU A 374 -13.77 -11.14 -23.44
CA LEU A 374 -14.05 -10.83 -22.03
C LEU A 374 -12.75 -10.59 -21.20
N PRO A 375 -11.83 -9.70 -21.64
CA PRO A 375 -10.63 -9.40 -20.84
C PRO A 375 -11.03 -8.80 -19.48
N GLY A 376 -10.51 -9.34 -18.37
CA GLY A 376 -10.68 -8.81 -17.01
C GLY A 376 -11.61 -9.57 -16.06
N LEU A 377 -12.03 -10.80 -16.38
CA LEU A 377 -12.89 -11.63 -15.52
C LEU A 377 -12.13 -12.62 -14.61
N LEU A 378 -10.80 -12.57 -14.59
CA LEU A 378 -9.95 -13.46 -13.78
C LEU A 378 -9.85 -13.02 -12.32
#